data_AF-A0A355D6V5-F1
#
_entry.id   AF-A0A355D6V5-F1
#
_cell.length_a   1.000
_cell.length_b   1.000
_cell.length_c   1.000
_cell.angle_alpha   90.00
_cell.angle_beta   90.00
_cell.angle_gamma   90.00
#
_symmetry.space_group_name_H-M   'P 1'
#
loop_
_entity.id
_entity.type
_entity.pdbx_description
1 polymer ?
#
loop_
_entity_poly.entity_id
_entity_poly.type
_entity_poly.pdbx_seq_one_letter_code
_entity_poly.pdbx_strand_id
1 'polypeptide(L)' 'DFKLEFGKLNGQILLADEVSPDTCRLWDLKTGEKLDKDRFRRELGDLVEGYTKVLERIK' A
#
# COMPACT_ATOMS: atom_id res chain seq x y z
N ASP A 1 -5.94 6.10 -1.73
CA ASP A 1 -7.11 5.23 -1.46
C ASP A 1 -6.61 3.83 -1.11
N PHE A 2 -7.47 2.86 -0.80
CA PHE A 2 -7.04 1.50 -0.43
C PHE A 2 -8.14 0.46 -0.67
N LYS A 3 -7.74 -0.82 -0.79
CA LYS A 3 -8.62 -1.99 -0.89
C LYS A 3 -8.47 -2.85 0.36
N LEU A 4 -9.59 -3.28 0.94
CA LEU A 4 -9.62 -4.25 2.03
C LEU A 4 -10.38 -5.50 1.62
N GLU A 5 -10.01 -6.63 2.22
CA GLU A 5 -10.77 -7.89 2.14
C GLU A 5 -11.12 -8.35 3.55
N PHE A 6 -12.30 -8.97 3.67
CA PHE A 6 -12.85 -9.43 4.93
C PHE A 6 -13.18 -10.91 4.85
N GLY A 7 -12.85 -11.64 5.91
CA GLY A 7 -13.21 -13.04 6.10
C GLY A 7 -14.24 -13.21 7.22
N LYS A 8 -14.80 -14.42 7.34
CA LYS A 8 -15.61 -14.83 8.50
C LYS A 8 -14.89 -15.88 9.32
N LEU A 9 -14.79 -15.66 10.62
CA LEU A 9 -14.27 -16.63 11.58
C LEU A 9 -15.18 -16.67 12.81
N ASN A 10 -15.68 -17.86 13.17
CA ASN A 10 -16.58 -18.06 14.31
C ASN A 10 -17.80 -17.10 14.30
N GLY A 11 -18.37 -16.87 13.11
CA GLY A 11 -19.51 -15.96 12.92
C GLY A 11 -19.17 -14.46 12.94
N GLN A 12 -17.92 -14.09 13.21
CA GLN A 12 -17.47 -12.69 13.21
C GLN A 12 -16.86 -12.30 11.86
N ILE A 13 -17.11 -11.08 11.42
CA ILE A 13 -16.45 -10.49 10.24
C ILE A 13 -15.11 -9.91 10.71
N LEU A 14 -14.02 -10.38 10.12
CA LEU A 14 -12.66 -9.96 10.44
C LEU A 14 -11.99 -9.36 9.20
N LEU A 15 -11.17 -8.34 9.41
CA LEU A 15 -10.24 -7.84 8.41
C LEU A 15 -9.20 -8.93 8.11
N ALA A 16 -8.89 -9.15 6.84
CA ALA A 16 -8.01 -10.22 6.39
C ALA A 16 -7.01 -9.70 5.33
N ASP A 17 -6.46 -10.62 4.53
CA ASP A 17 -5.56 -10.34 3.40
C ASP A 17 -4.35 -9.49 3.79
N GLU A 18 -4.08 -8.38 3.08
CA GLU A 18 -2.94 -7.51 3.32
C GLU A 18 -3.29 -6.02 3.34
N VAL A 19 -2.51 -5.27 4.12
CA VAL A 19 -2.46 -3.79 4.06
C VAL A 19 -1.02 -3.40 3.78
N SER A 20 -0.73 -3.10 2.52
CA SER A 20 0.61 -2.83 2.02
C SER A 20 0.57 -1.80 0.89
N PRO A 21 1.72 -1.28 0.41
CA PRO A 21 1.75 -0.41 -0.76
C PRO A 21 1.25 -1.09 -2.06
N ASP A 22 0.99 -2.41 -2.05
CA ASP A 22 0.30 -3.11 -3.13
C ASP A 22 -1.21 -2.81 -3.16
N THR A 23 -1.84 -2.75 -1.99
CA THR A 23 -3.29 -2.57 -1.80
C THR A 23 -3.70 -1.13 -1.46
N CYS A 24 -2.73 -0.24 -1.22
CA CYS A 24 -2.94 1.17 -0.92
C CYS A 24 -2.30 2.08 -1.97
N ARG A 25 -2.95 3.17 -2.35
CA ARG A 25 -2.29 4.30 -3.05
C ARG A 25 -1.80 5.32 -2.05
N LEU A 26 -0.49 5.50 -2.00
CA LEU A 26 0.26 6.27 -1.03
C LEU A 26 1.12 7.30 -1.76
N TRP A 27 0.76 8.57 -1.64
CA TRP A 27 1.48 9.65 -2.30
C TRP A 27 2.17 10.51 -1.24
N ASP A 28 3.40 10.90 -1.52
CA ASP A 28 4.12 11.85 -0.68
C ASP A 28 3.40 13.21 -0.69
N LEU A 29 3.10 13.75 0.50
CA LEU A 29 2.32 14.98 0.64
C LEU A 29 3.02 16.22 0.10
N LYS A 30 4.36 16.24 0.06
CA LYS A 30 5.13 17.42 -0.35
C LYS A 30 5.41 17.40 -1.85
N THR A 31 5.71 16.24 -2.41
CA THR A 31 6.20 16.07 -3.79
C THR A 31 5.15 15.48 -4.72
N GLY A 32 4.11 14.83 -4.20
CA GLY A 32 3.16 14.04 -4.97
C GLY A 32 3.76 12.74 -5.53
N GLU A 33 4.99 12.37 -5.10
CA GLU A 33 5.64 11.13 -5.49
C GLU A 33 4.76 9.93 -5.11
N LYS A 34 4.57 8.99 -6.04
CA LYS A 34 3.85 7.74 -5.79
C LYS A 34 4.80 6.76 -5.14
N LEU A 35 4.42 6.25 -3.97
CA LEU A 35 5.21 5.32 -3.16
C LEU A 35 4.57 3.91 -3.10
N ASP A 36 3.65 3.66 -4.01
CA ASP A 36 2.83 2.45 -4.09
C ASP A 36 3.01 1.71 -5.42
N LYS A 37 2.24 0.64 -5.63
CA LYS A 37 2.30 -0.20 -6.84
C LYS A 37 2.06 0.54 -8.15
N ASP A 38 1.52 1.76 -8.14
CA ASP A 38 1.45 2.60 -9.35
C ASP A 38 2.84 2.90 -9.92
N ARG A 39 3.92 2.82 -9.13
CA ARG A 39 5.29 2.90 -9.66
C ARG A 39 5.58 1.82 -10.68
N PHE A 40 5.11 0.61 -10.43
CA PHE A 40 5.19 -0.49 -11.38
C PHE A 40 4.16 -0.33 -12.51
N ARG A 41 2.89 -0.04 -12.19
CA ARG A 41 1.81 0.04 -13.20
C ARG A 41 2.03 1.14 -14.25
N ARG A 42 2.77 2.19 -13.89
CA ARG A 42 3.02 3.37 -14.75
C ARG A 42 4.48 3.56 -15.12
N GLU A 43 5.31 2.52 -14.94
CA GLU A 43 6.72 2.54 -15.32
C GLU A 43 7.53 3.70 -14.69
N LEU A 44 7.22 4.08 -13.44
CA LEU A 44 7.88 5.18 -12.72
C LEU A 44 9.21 4.78 -12.06
N GLY A 45 9.61 3.51 -12.19
CA GLY A 45 10.86 2.99 -11.64
C GLY A 45 10.83 2.73 -10.12
N ASP A 46 11.86 2.03 -9.65
CA ASP A 46 12.21 1.84 -8.23
C ASP A 46 11.05 1.51 -7.28
N LEU A 47 10.31 0.43 -7.58
CA LEU A 47 9.21 -0.07 -6.75
C LEU A 47 9.65 -0.35 -5.30
N VAL A 48 10.78 -1.05 -5.16
CA VAL A 48 11.32 -1.45 -3.85
C VAL A 48 11.68 -0.22 -3.02
N GLU A 49 12.32 0.78 -3.62
CA GLU A 49 12.67 2.03 -2.93
C GLU A 49 11.42 2.76 -2.43
N GLY A 50 10.37 2.84 -3.26
CA GLY A 50 9.08 3.40 -2.84
C GLY A 50 8.53 2.72 -1.58
N TYR A 51 8.62 1.39 -1.52
CA TYR A 51 8.09 0.61 -0.40
C TYR A 51 8.97 0.76 0.85
N THR A 52 10.28 0.83 0.67
CA THR A 52 11.23 1.14 1.76
C THR A 52 10.95 2.51 2.36
N LYS A 53 10.71 3.54 1.53
CA LYS A 53 10.33 4.88 2.01
C LYS A 53 9.03 4.87 2.82
N VAL A 54 8.05 4.05 2.43
CA VAL A 54 6.80 3.89 3.22
C VAL A 54 7.12 3.26 4.58
N LEU A 55 7.89 2.17 4.60
CA LEU A 55 8.29 1.50 5.84
C LEU A 55 9.04 2.44 6.79
N GLU A 56 9.97 3.24 6.28
CA GLU A 56 10.75 4.22 7.07
C GLU A 56 9.89 5.29 7.73
N ARG A 57 8.73 5.64 7.15
CA ARG A 57 7.80 6.64 7.72
C ARG A 57 6.85 6.09 8.76
N ILE A 58 6.63 4.77 8.76
CA ILE A 58 5.71 4.09 9.69
C ILE A 58 6.46 3.62 10.94
N LYS A 59 7.76 3.35 10.84
CA LYS A 59 8.63 3.07 11.99
C LYS A 59 8.63 4.21 12.99
#